data_AF-A0ABD5XTD8-F1
#
_entry.id   AF-A0ABD5XTD8-F1
#
_cell.length_a   1.000
_cell.length_b   1.000
_cell.length_c   1.000
_cell.angle_alpha   90.00
_cell.angle_beta   90.00
_cell.angle_gamma   90.00
#
_symmetry.space_group_name_H-M   'P 1'
#
loop_
_entity.id
_entity.type
_entity.pdbx_description
1 polymer ?
#
loop_
_entity_poly.entity_id
_entity_poly.type
_entity_poly.pdbx_seq_one_letter_code
_entity_poly.pdbx_strand_id
1 'polypeptide(L)'
;MSALDFAMYVLHLLFAGVWAGSVIFVTVAVWPTARDGTANAKPLRFVVERLRWISRVSALVLFASGGHMAGQHYNVARLTGQPRGHLVLTMVALWLALAALVEIGSSKLADGFDQKKVRQPARDAKPFFLAASVVAALLLVVGGLLAGGFS
;
A
#
# COMPACT_ATOMS: atom_id res chain seq x y z
N MET A 1 15.67 -24.07 1.51
CA MET A 1 14.53 -23.20 1.84
C MET A 1 13.39 -24.09 2.26
N SER A 2 12.75 -23.85 3.42
CA SER A 2 11.59 -24.65 3.82
C SER A 2 10.35 -24.30 2.98
N ALA A 3 9.34 -25.16 2.95
CA ALA A 3 8.07 -24.86 2.30
C ALA A 3 7.40 -23.60 2.89
N LEU A 4 7.56 -23.39 4.20
CA LEU A 4 7.06 -22.20 4.88
C LEU A 4 7.78 -20.93 4.41
N ASP A 5 9.11 -20.96 4.30
CA ASP A 5 9.88 -19.80 3.82
C ASP A 5 9.46 -19.41 2.42
N PHE A 6 9.34 -20.41 1.52
CA PHE A 6 8.87 -20.19 0.16
C PHE A 6 7.47 -19.57 0.14
N ALA A 7 6.53 -20.11 0.93
CA ALA A 7 5.19 -19.56 1.04
C ALA A 7 5.20 -18.10 1.55
N MET A 8 6.03 -17.76 2.53
CA MET A 8 6.14 -16.40 3.04
C MET A 8 6.69 -15.43 2.00
N TYR A 9 7.72 -15.81 1.24
CA TYR A 9 8.23 -15.01 0.13
C TYR A 9 7.16 -14.77 -0.95
N VAL A 10 6.44 -15.81 -1.36
CA VAL A 10 5.37 -15.72 -2.36
C VAL A 10 4.24 -14.81 -1.88
N LEU A 11 3.75 -15.03 -0.65
CA LEU A 11 2.70 -14.19 -0.06
C LEU A 11 3.14 -12.73 0.02
N HIS A 12 4.38 -12.47 0.44
CA HIS A 12 4.88 -11.11 0.54
C HIS A 12 4.89 -10.41 -0.82
N LEU A 13 5.46 -11.07 -1.84
CA LEU A 13 5.56 -10.50 -3.18
C LEU A 13 4.18 -10.28 -3.81
N LEU A 14 3.29 -11.26 -3.71
CA LEU A 14 1.93 -11.17 -4.28
C LEU A 14 1.14 -10.02 -3.65
N PHE A 15 1.11 -9.93 -2.32
CA PHE A 15 0.35 -8.88 -1.64
C PHE A 15 0.99 -7.49 -1.77
N ALA A 16 2.32 -7.41 -1.88
CA ALA A 16 2.99 -6.15 -2.20
C ALA A 16 2.56 -5.64 -3.57
N GLY A 17 2.56 -6.51 -4.59
CA GLY A 17 2.12 -6.17 -5.94
C GLY A 17 0.64 -5.82 -6.02
N VAL A 18 -0.24 -6.63 -5.41
CA VAL A 18 -1.69 -6.39 -5.38
C VAL A 18 -2.01 -5.06 -4.72
N TRP A 19 -1.40 -4.76 -3.58
CA TRP A 19 -1.70 -3.53 -2.85
C TRP A 19 -1.18 -2.29 -3.58
N ALA A 20 0.08 -2.30 -4.00
CA ALA A 20 0.67 -1.19 -4.74
C ALA A 20 -0.11 -0.93 -6.05
N GLY A 21 -0.39 -1.99 -6.81
CA GLY A 21 -1.17 -1.92 -8.03
C GLY A 21 -2.58 -1.39 -7.81
N SER A 22 -3.26 -1.81 -6.74
CA SER A 22 -4.62 -1.32 -6.40
C SER A 22 -4.63 0.18 -6.08
N VAL A 23 -3.66 0.67 -5.30
CA VAL A 23 -3.54 2.09 -4.96
C VAL A 23 -3.27 2.94 -6.19
N ILE A 24 -2.32 2.51 -7.02
CA ILE A 24 -1.97 3.22 -8.26
C ILE A 24 -3.17 3.20 -9.22
N PHE A 25 -3.83 2.05 -9.40
CA PHE A 25 -5.01 1.93 -10.25
C PHE A 25 -6.14 2.86 -9.78
N VAL A 26 -6.44 2.90 -8.47
CA VAL A 26 -7.46 3.82 -7.95
C VAL A 26 -7.07 5.28 -8.21
N THR A 27 -5.80 5.63 -8.05
CA THR A 27 -5.32 7.00 -8.25
C THR A 27 -5.36 7.44 -9.72
N VAL A 28 -4.95 6.55 -10.64
CA VAL A 28 -4.76 6.88 -12.05
C VAL A 28 -6.01 6.64 -12.89
N ALA A 29 -6.80 5.61 -12.58
CA ALA A 29 -7.96 5.22 -13.38
C ALA A 29 -9.30 5.59 -12.72
N VAL A 30 -9.45 5.39 -11.41
CA VAL A 30 -10.75 5.56 -10.73
C VAL A 30 -10.98 7.00 -10.29
N TRP A 31 -9.99 7.63 -9.65
CA TRP A 31 -10.09 8.99 -9.15
C TRP A 31 -10.48 10.03 -10.22
N PRO A 32 -9.96 10.00 -11.46
CA PRO A 32 -10.40 10.93 -12.51
C PRO A 32 -11.90 10.83 -12.79
N THR A 33 -12.48 9.63 -12.77
CA THR A 33 -13.92 9.45 -13.02
C THR A 33 -14.79 10.14 -11.96
N ALA A 34 -14.33 10.17 -10.71
CA ALA A 34 -14.98 10.88 -9.62
C ALA A 34 -14.80 12.40 -9.75
N ARG A 35 -13.60 12.85 -10.13
CA ARG A 35 -13.28 14.27 -10.34
C ARG A 35 -14.12 14.88 -11.47
N ASP A 36 -14.20 14.19 -12.59
CA ASP A 36 -14.85 14.68 -13.81
C ASP A 36 -16.37 14.49 -13.73
N GLY A 37 -16.83 13.62 -12.82
CA GLY A 37 -18.25 13.33 -12.62
C GLY A 37 -18.80 12.36 -13.66
N THR A 38 -17.93 11.55 -14.27
CA THR A 38 -18.32 10.49 -15.21
C THR A 38 -18.77 9.22 -14.49
N ALA A 39 -18.48 9.09 -13.19
CA ALA A 39 -18.97 8.02 -12.32
C ALA A 39 -19.85 8.53 -11.17
N ASN A 40 -20.89 7.75 -10.85
CA ASN A 40 -21.80 8.01 -9.74
C ASN A 40 -21.22 7.53 -8.39
N ALA A 41 -21.76 8.04 -7.28
CA ALA A 41 -21.30 7.73 -5.93
C ALA A 41 -21.38 6.22 -5.57
N LYS A 42 -22.41 5.51 -6.02
CA LYS A 42 -22.64 4.09 -5.64
C LYS A 42 -21.52 3.16 -6.15
N PRO A 43 -21.16 3.15 -7.44
CA PRO A 43 -19.99 2.40 -7.92
C PRO A 43 -18.67 2.79 -7.24
N LEU A 44 -18.45 4.10 -7.03
CA LEU A 44 -17.23 4.59 -6.41
C LEU A 44 -17.10 4.14 -4.95
N ARG A 45 -18.20 4.14 -4.19
CA ARG A 45 -18.23 3.62 -2.82
C ARG A 45 -17.76 2.17 -2.76
N PHE A 46 -18.29 1.32 -3.63
CA PHE A 46 -17.88 -0.09 -3.68
C PHE A 46 -16.38 -0.25 -3.95
N VAL A 47 -15.81 0.55 -4.86
CA VAL A 47 -14.37 0.51 -5.14
C VAL A 47 -13.55 0.96 -3.92
N VAL A 48 -13.95 2.04 -3.25
CA VAL A 48 -13.25 2.57 -2.07
C VAL A 48 -13.31 1.59 -0.90
N GLU A 49 -14.46 0.97 -0.65
CA GLU A 49 -14.62 -0.07 0.37
C GLU A 49 -13.74 -1.29 0.08
N ARG A 50 -13.71 -1.72 -1.19
CA ARG A 50 -12.84 -2.82 -1.61
C ARG A 50 -11.36 -2.47 -1.48
N LEU A 51 -10.95 -1.24 -1.83
CA LEU A 51 -9.58 -0.78 -1.65
C LEU A 51 -9.16 -0.81 -0.17
N ARG A 52 -10.00 -0.31 0.74
CA ARG A 52 -9.73 -0.40 2.18
C ARG A 52 -9.57 -1.83 2.64
N TRP A 53 -10.48 -2.72 2.22
CA TRP A 53 -10.40 -4.12 2.57
C TRP A 53 -9.11 -4.78 2.07
N ILE A 54 -8.77 -4.60 0.79
CA ILE A 54 -7.52 -5.10 0.19
C ILE A 54 -6.31 -4.53 0.95
N SER A 55 -6.31 -3.24 1.27
CA SER A 55 -5.19 -2.58 1.95
C SER A 55 -4.97 -3.13 3.35
N ARG A 56 -6.05 -3.33 4.12
CA ARG A 56 -5.95 -3.88 5.48
C ARG A 56 -5.48 -5.33 5.48
N VAL A 57 -6.02 -6.17 4.58
CA VAL A 57 -5.57 -7.56 4.44
C VAL A 57 -4.11 -7.60 4.00
N SER A 58 -3.73 -6.81 3.00
CA SER A 58 -2.35 -6.74 2.51
C SER A 58 -1.40 -6.28 3.60
N ALA A 59 -1.77 -5.28 4.40
CA ALA A 59 -0.97 -4.84 5.52
C ALA A 59 -0.69 -5.98 6.51
N LEU A 60 -1.70 -6.75 6.90
CA LEU A 60 -1.53 -7.89 7.81
C LEU A 60 -0.66 -8.99 7.21
N VAL A 61 -0.90 -9.37 5.95
CA VAL A 61 -0.12 -10.42 5.27
C VAL A 61 1.34 -10.00 5.12
N LEU A 62 1.59 -8.74 4.74
CA LEU A 62 2.95 -8.20 4.60
C LEU A 62 3.67 -8.08 5.94
N PHE A 63 2.97 -7.73 7.01
CA PHE A 63 3.55 -7.72 8.35
C PHE A 63 3.98 -9.13 8.78
N ALA A 64 3.09 -10.13 8.60
CA ALA A 64 3.38 -11.50 8.98
C ALA A 64 4.54 -12.10 8.15
N SER A 65 4.45 -12.01 6.83
CA SER A 65 5.46 -12.55 5.92
C SER A 65 6.79 -11.78 5.99
N GLY A 66 6.74 -10.45 6.08
CA GLY A 66 7.91 -9.58 6.24
C GLY A 66 8.59 -9.80 7.59
N GLY A 67 7.81 -9.95 8.66
CA GLY A 67 8.30 -10.27 9.99
C GLY A 67 9.00 -11.63 10.05
N HIS A 68 8.43 -12.66 9.40
CA HIS A 68 9.06 -13.98 9.28
C HIS A 68 10.42 -13.87 8.59
N MET A 69 10.49 -13.23 7.41
CA MET A 69 11.75 -13.05 6.67
C MET A 69 12.76 -12.21 7.47
N ALA A 70 12.31 -11.13 8.10
CA ALA A 70 13.18 -10.26 8.88
C ALA A 70 13.76 -10.98 10.10
N GLY A 71 12.94 -11.76 10.82
CA GLY A 71 13.36 -12.53 11.99
C GLY A 71 14.38 -13.62 11.70
N GLN A 72 14.42 -14.12 10.46
CA GLN A 72 15.42 -15.10 10.02
C GLN A 72 16.78 -14.47 9.66
N HIS A 73 16.80 -13.21 9.25
CA HIS A 73 17.99 -12.59 8.65
C HIS A 73 18.62 -11.47 9.49
N TYR A 74 17.83 -10.80 10.33
CA TYR A 74 18.27 -9.62 11.07
C TYR A 74 18.12 -9.80 12.58
N ASN A 75 19.16 -9.37 13.28
CA ASN A 75 19.07 -8.95 14.67
C ASN A 75 19.09 -7.41 14.72
N VAL A 76 18.93 -6.83 15.91
CA VAL A 76 18.90 -5.37 16.09
C VAL A 76 20.15 -4.71 15.48
N ALA A 77 21.34 -5.24 15.75
CA ALA A 77 22.60 -4.69 15.26
C ALA A 77 22.70 -4.68 13.72
N ARG A 78 22.26 -5.76 13.06
CA ARG A 78 22.24 -5.81 11.59
C ARG A 78 21.19 -4.89 11.00
N LEU A 79 20.04 -4.76 11.66
CA LEU A 79 18.93 -3.93 11.17
C LEU A 79 19.27 -2.43 11.23
N THR A 80 19.98 -1.99 12.27
CA THR A 80 20.32 -0.57 12.47
C THR A 80 21.73 -0.20 12.02
N GLY A 81 22.59 -1.17 11.71
CA GLY A 81 24.01 -0.95 11.40
C GLY A 81 24.44 -1.26 9.96
N GLN A 82 23.53 -1.68 9.08
CA GLN A 82 23.87 -2.09 7.70
C GLN A 82 22.95 -1.43 6.67
N PRO A 83 23.43 -1.09 5.46
CA PRO A 83 22.60 -0.50 4.41
C PRO A 83 21.35 -1.32 4.08
N ARG A 84 21.52 -2.65 3.95
CA ARG A 84 20.40 -3.58 3.75
C ARG A 84 19.38 -3.57 4.90
N GLY A 85 19.84 -3.41 6.15
CA GLY A 85 18.97 -3.26 7.31
C GLY A 85 18.15 -1.96 7.29
N HIS A 86 18.78 -0.85 6.88
CA HIS A 86 18.10 0.43 6.68
C HIS A 86 17.03 0.37 5.59
N LEU A 87 17.23 -0.42 4.53
CA LEU A 87 16.18 -0.66 3.53
C LEU A 87 14.96 -1.36 4.13
N VAL A 88 15.15 -2.36 5.01
CA VAL A 88 14.03 -3.01 5.71
C VAL A 88 13.29 -2.02 6.61
N LEU A 89 14.01 -1.20 7.38
CA LEU A 89 13.41 -0.16 8.22
C LEU A 89 12.64 0.88 7.39
N THR A 90 13.21 1.29 6.26
CA THR A 90 12.56 2.19 5.29
C THR A 90 11.29 1.55 4.73
N MET A 91 11.34 0.26 4.39
CA MET A 91 10.18 -0.48 3.91
C MET A 91 9.05 -0.48 4.93
N VAL A 92 9.35 -0.72 6.22
CA VAL A 92 8.37 -0.68 7.31
C VAL A 92 7.78 0.72 7.47
N ALA A 93 8.60 1.77 7.43
CA ALA A 93 8.12 3.15 7.54
C ALA A 93 7.19 3.53 6.37
N LEU A 94 7.61 3.21 5.13
CA LEU A 94 6.80 3.44 3.93
C LEU A 94 5.50 2.60 3.95
N TRP A 95 5.56 1.38 4.47
CA TRP A 95 4.40 0.50 4.62
C TRP A 95 3.34 1.11 5.53
N LEU A 96 3.74 1.61 6.70
CA LEU A 96 2.85 2.31 7.63
C LEU A 96 2.31 3.62 7.02
N ALA A 97 3.16 4.36 6.31
CA ALA A 97 2.74 5.57 5.60
C ALA A 97 1.68 5.25 4.52
N LEU A 98 1.87 4.19 3.73
CA LEU A 98 0.90 3.76 2.73
C LEU A 98 -0.45 3.41 3.36
N ALA A 99 -0.43 2.63 4.45
CA ALA A 99 -1.64 2.27 5.19
C ALA A 99 -2.39 3.52 5.68
N ALA A 100 -1.69 4.46 6.30
CA ALA A 100 -2.28 5.70 6.79
C ALA A 100 -2.86 6.55 5.65
N LEU A 101 -2.10 6.77 4.57
CA LEU A 101 -2.53 7.58 3.43
C LEU A 101 -3.77 6.99 2.74
N VAL A 102 -3.82 5.67 2.55
CA VAL A 102 -4.97 5.00 1.93
C VAL A 102 -6.20 5.06 2.83
N GLU A 103 -6.05 4.86 4.14
CA GLU A 103 -7.17 4.94 5.07
C GLU A 103 -7.74 6.36 5.12
N ILE A 104 -6.88 7.39 5.22
CA ILE A 104 -7.29 8.80 5.24
C ILE A 104 -7.95 9.20 3.90
N GLY A 105 -7.31 8.89 2.77
CA GLY A 105 -7.84 9.21 1.44
C GLY A 105 -9.20 8.55 1.19
N SER A 106 -9.35 7.29 1.62
CA SER A 106 -10.61 6.55 1.52
C SER A 106 -11.70 7.13 2.41
N SER A 107 -11.35 7.62 3.62
CA SER A 107 -12.30 8.31 4.51
C SER A 107 -12.84 9.58 3.89
N LYS A 108 -11.97 10.41 3.31
CA LYS A 108 -12.39 11.62 2.60
C LYS A 108 -13.39 11.34 1.48
N LEU A 109 -13.22 10.25 0.73
CA LEU A 109 -14.18 9.82 -0.29
C LEU A 109 -15.51 9.33 0.31
N ALA A 110 -15.44 8.50 1.35
CA ALA A 110 -16.62 7.91 1.99
C ALA A 110 -17.55 8.98 2.59
N ASP A 111 -17.00 9.94 3.33
CA ASP A 111 -17.76 11.06 3.96
C ASP A 111 -18.57 11.86 2.92
N GLY A 112 -18.01 11.94 1.71
CA GLY A 112 -18.61 12.59 0.57
C GLY A 112 -19.83 11.91 -0.03
N PHE A 113 -19.73 10.58 -0.15
CA PHE A 113 -20.78 9.77 -0.76
C PHE A 113 -22.05 9.76 0.09
N ASP A 114 -21.93 9.91 1.41
CA ASP A 114 -23.08 10.02 2.33
C ASP A 114 -23.88 11.32 2.09
N GLN A 115 -23.20 12.35 1.57
CA GLN A 115 -23.82 13.64 1.21
C GLN A 115 -24.28 13.71 -0.25
N LYS A 116 -24.28 12.59 -0.99
CA LYS A 116 -24.52 12.52 -2.44
C LYS A 116 -23.57 13.43 -3.26
N LYS A 117 -22.38 13.72 -2.74
CA LYS A 117 -21.33 14.50 -3.42
C LYS A 117 -20.22 13.56 -3.91
N VAL A 118 -19.68 13.84 -5.09
CA VAL A 118 -18.58 13.05 -5.68
C VAL A 118 -17.35 13.90 -5.96
N ARG A 119 -17.54 15.10 -6.53
CA ARG A 119 -16.44 15.97 -6.97
C ARG A 119 -15.62 16.57 -5.84
N GLN A 120 -16.28 17.15 -4.83
CA GLN A 120 -15.58 17.76 -3.69
C GLN A 120 -14.78 16.71 -2.87
N PRO A 121 -15.37 15.56 -2.49
CA PRO A 121 -14.64 14.47 -1.82
C PRO A 121 -13.44 13.97 -2.62
N ALA A 122 -13.58 13.85 -3.94
CA ALA A 122 -12.47 13.48 -4.81
C ALA A 122 -11.34 14.51 -4.79
N ARG A 123 -11.64 15.81 -4.73
CA ARG A 123 -10.63 16.87 -4.60
C ARG A 123 -9.90 16.77 -3.26
N ASP A 124 -10.62 16.54 -2.17
CA ASP A 124 -10.05 16.48 -0.82
C ASP A 124 -9.20 15.22 -0.60
N ALA A 125 -9.57 14.10 -1.24
CA ALA A 125 -8.83 12.84 -1.18
C ALA A 125 -7.58 12.81 -2.09
N LYS A 126 -7.53 13.67 -3.12
CA LYS A 126 -6.47 13.71 -4.13
C LYS A 126 -5.04 13.69 -3.55
N PRO A 127 -4.64 14.59 -2.63
CA PRO A 127 -3.26 14.63 -2.15
C PRO A 127 -2.84 13.31 -1.49
N PHE A 128 -3.76 12.65 -0.78
CA PHE A 128 -3.49 11.37 -0.12
C PHE A 128 -3.26 10.23 -1.12
N PHE A 129 -4.09 10.12 -2.17
CA PHE A 129 -3.92 9.09 -3.19
C PHE A 129 -2.68 9.29 -4.06
N LEU A 130 -2.32 10.54 -4.37
CA LEU A 130 -1.07 10.84 -5.06
C LEU A 130 0.15 10.48 -4.21
N ALA A 131 0.17 10.91 -2.94
CA ALA A 131 1.24 10.53 -2.01
C ALA A 131 1.31 9.00 -1.83
N ALA A 132 0.16 8.34 -1.69
CA ALA A 132 0.08 6.88 -1.57
C ALA A 132 0.65 6.17 -2.81
N SER A 133 0.39 6.69 -4.02
CA SER A 133 0.94 6.11 -5.24
C SER A 133 2.46 6.24 -5.32
N VAL A 134 3.01 7.38 -4.89
CA VAL A 134 4.47 7.57 -4.78
C VAL A 134 5.06 6.60 -3.76
N VAL A 135 4.47 6.51 -2.57
CA VAL A 135 4.90 5.58 -1.51
C VAL A 135 4.82 4.12 -1.98
N ALA A 136 3.75 3.75 -2.70
CA ALA A 136 3.59 2.41 -3.28
C ALA A 136 4.70 2.08 -4.29
N ALA A 137 5.04 3.02 -5.18
CA ALA A 137 6.16 2.85 -6.11
C ALA A 137 7.50 2.72 -5.38
N LEU A 138 7.75 3.55 -4.36
CA LEU A 138 8.96 3.48 -3.53
C LEU A 138 9.07 2.14 -2.80
N LEU A 139 7.96 1.59 -2.29
CA LEU A 139 7.94 0.26 -1.67
C LEU A 139 8.36 -0.83 -2.66
N LEU A 140 7.89 -0.78 -3.91
CA LEU A 140 8.31 -1.73 -4.95
C LEU A 140 9.80 -1.57 -5.30
N VAL A 141 10.31 -0.33 -5.33
CA VAL A 141 11.74 -0.06 -5.54
C VAL A 141 12.58 -0.66 -4.39
N VAL A 142 12.19 -0.40 -3.14
CA VAL A 142 12.89 -0.96 -1.96
C VAL A 142 12.85 -2.48 -1.96
N GLY A 143 11.68 -3.07 -2.27
CA GLY A 143 11.54 -4.53 -2.42
C GLY A 143 12.44 -5.09 -3.52
N GLY A 144 12.52 -4.41 -4.67
CA GLY A 144 13.41 -4.77 -5.78
C GLY A 144 14.89 -4.72 -5.39
N LEU A 145 15.33 -3.68 -4.67
CA LEU A 145 16.70 -3.57 -4.16
C LEU A 145 17.04 -4.71 -3.18
N LEU A 146 16.11 -5.02 -2.27
CA LEU A 146 16.29 -6.13 -1.32
C LEU A 146 16.36 -7.50 -2.01
N ALA A 147 15.50 -7.72 -3.01
CA ALA A 147 15.47 -8.96 -3.80
C ALA A 147 16.69 -9.09 -4.73
N GLY A 148 17.18 -7.98 -5.29
CA GLY A 148 18.36 -7.92 -6.16
C GLY A 148 19.69 -8.07 -5.44
N GLY A 149 19.69 -8.22 -4.11
CA GLY A 149 20.91 -8.45 -3.34
C GLY A 149 21.72 -7.19 -3.04
N PHE A 150 21.12 -6.00 -3.11
CA PHE A 150 21.80 -4.77 -2.70
C PHE A 150 22.28 -4.90 -1.25
N SER A 151 23.55 -4.58 -1.02
CA SER A 151 24.28 -4.79 0.24
C SER A 151 24.98 -3.53 0.69
#